data_AF-A0AAD3HAF6-F1
#
_entry.id   AF-A0AAD3HAF6-F1
#
_cell.length_a   1.000
_cell.length_b   1.000
_cell.length_c   1.000
_cell.angle_alpha   90.00
_cell.angle_beta   90.00
_cell.angle_gamma   90.00
#
_symmetry.space_group_name_H-M   'P 1'
#
loop_
_entity.id
_entity.type
_entity.pdbx_description
1 polymer ?
#
loop_
_entity_poly.entity_id
_entity_poly.type
_entity_poly.pdbx_seq_one_letter_code
_entity_poly.pdbx_strand_id
1 'polypeptide(L)'
;MPRIKSPLVLVSVVGFFLFSSTISLLLFMEKTYSHAIETKVSYTNIIVAADQSKTNSDRLHGSKFLSYKIVKDLFFTNRYGPYVGGCEEDYRYTVPSLKQSGIFDFHTLVDTNMNILHVGDSVSLQTAHMFQEASMPQDRNVIRYSYRDFEATSIVRTSDGGRIAGMRVNGIIQENGRDWKKEDCAPNSGGGWRSSDVFEIRRLNHHWYCVNPDTNRRKVMKGVCKIDGSIEAQQGEFLFPNATSFHSMNEKQKGFDVVVLQLAPGWVVNGFRPDDWNVIKQRLNESVAFVFDYLEPETIVIQNIHLNNNIESSALPNVVDANKFISKYIAQFNNDASNDRQRIVMMDLYTFSIEMLIENAMSEEVGLLPVKDGKDIQLQLQNASDYEALFDASLGVEPLVRNTFQCQNSQSFCTKRPHVCSYEPNTCKRRSTITEDGMHFCKNAAGRINAAQACLIRCRIDSTIGANLKRLRECEWKCNRFFMSLKPIDWEGKEAVDFSMKWNITDRLGVKNETLEMNSKKAITNAVL
;
A
#
# COMPACT_ATOMS: atom_id res chain seq x y z
N MET A 1 51.29 -56.72 32.97
CA MET A 1 52.39 -56.36 33.90
C MET A 1 53.68 -56.28 33.11
N PRO A 2 54.69 -55.44 33.45
CA PRO A 2 54.81 -54.38 34.50
C PRO A 2 54.91 -52.97 33.87
N ARG A 3 54.68 -51.78 34.48
CA ARG A 3 54.85 -51.13 35.81
C ARG A 3 56.29 -50.84 36.26
N ILE A 4 56.76 -49.60 36.02
CA ILE A 4 57.71 -48.80 36.85
C ILE A 4 57.33 -47.31 36.63
N LYS A 5 56.66 -46.62 37.57
CA LYS A 5 57.13 -45.71 38.66
C LYS A 5 57.77 -44.37 38.20
N SER A 6 57.08 -43.29 38.61
CA SER A 6 57.27 -41.83 38.55
C SER A 6 58.46 -41.28 39.39
N PRO A 7 58.65 -39.96 39.70
CA PRO A 7 58.11 -38.67 39.16
C PRO A 7 59.16 -37.48 39.11
N LEU A 8 58.67 -36.22 38.97
CA LEU A 8 59.27 -34.88 39.26
C LEU A 8 60.15 -34.25 38.14
N VAL A 9 60.07 -32.97 37.68
CA VAL A 9 59.54 -31.67 38.19
C VAL A 9 59.12 -30.72 37.02
N LEU A 10 58.12 -29.87 37.30
CA LEU A 10 57.65 -28.62 36.67
C LEU A 10 58.68 -27.71 35.94
N VAL A 11 58.27 -26.96 34.89
CA VAL A 11 57.95 -25.50 34.91
C VAL A 11 57.37 -25.03 33.54
N SER A 12 56.16 -24.46 33.62
CA SER A 12 55.48 -23.40 32.84
C SER A 12 55.83 -23.09 31.37
N VAL A 13 54.87 -23.35 30.45
CA VAL A 13 54.42 -22.40 29.39
C VAL A 13 52.93 -22.68 29.07
N VAL A 14 52.00 -22.06 29.80
CA VAL A 14 50.59 -21.93 29.39
C VAL A 14 50.22 -20.47 29.60
N GLY A 15 50.35 -19.68 28.54
CA GLY A 15 50.14 -18.23 28.64
C GLY A 15 50.08 -17.53 27.30
N PHE A 16 49.54 -18.15 26.24
CA PHE A 16 49.43 -17.48 24.93
C PHE A 16 48.19 -17.81 24.09
N PHE A 17 47.15 -18.44 24.66
CA PHE A 17 45.94 -18.82 23.89
C PHE A 17 44.62 -18.18 24.35
N LEU A 18 44.63 -17.28 25.35
CA LEU A 18 43.39 -16.65 25.85
C LEU A 18 43.24 -15.15 25.55
N PHE A 19 44.17 -14.52 24.81
CA PHE A 19 44.05 -13.12 24.39
C PHE A 19 43.75 -12.90 22.90
N SER A 20 43.81 -13.95 22.08
CA SER A 20 43.56 -13.84 20.62
C SER A 20 42.08 -14.03 20.23
N SER A 21 41.32 -14.78 21.01
CA SER A 21 39.91 -15.10 20.69
C SER A 21 38.92 -14.00 21.10
N THR A 22 39.23 -13.18 22.10
CA THR A 22 38.36 -12.06 22.52
C THR A 22 38.52 -10.82 21.65
N ILE A 23 39.73 -10.53 21.16
CA ILE A 23 39.96 -9.39 20.24
C ILE A 23 39.40 -9.68 18.84
N SER A 24 39.47 -10.93 18.38
CA SER A 24 38.86 -11.33 17.11
C SER A 24 37.33 -11.28 17.16
N LEU A 25 36.70 -11.57 18.30
CA LEU A 25 35.24 -11.48 18.47
C LEU A 25 34.76 -10.03 18.60
N LEU A 26 35.52 -9.16 19.26
CA LEU A 26 35.24 -7.71 19.35
C LEU A 26 35.40 -7.01 18.00
N LEU A 27 36.46 -7.32 17.23
CA LEU A 27 36.64 -6.75 15.88
C LEU A 27 35.63 -7.31 14.86
N PHE A 28 35.10 -8.53 15.08
CA PHE A 28 34.03 -9.07 14.24
C PHE A 28 32.66 -8.47 14.60
N MET A 29 32.39 -8.18 15.87
CA MET A 29 31.18 -7.49 16.35
C MET A 29 31.18 -6.01 15.92
N GLU A 30 32.32 -5.31 15.96
CA GLU A 30 32.42 -3.92 15.52
C GLU A 30 32.27 -3.77 14.00
N LYS A 31 32.69 -4.77 13.22
CA LYS A 31 32.46 -4.81 11.76
C LYS A 31 31.03 -5.18 11.36
N THR A 32 30.28 -5.89 12.20
CA THR A 32 28.88 -6.24 11.91
C THR A 32 27.88 -5.19 12.41
N TYR A 33 28.26 -4.29 13.31
CA TYR A 33 27.37 -3.24 13.83
C TYR A 33 27.51 -1.85 13.17
N SER A 34 28.49 -1.64 12.28
CA SER A 34 28.69 -0.38 11.54
C SER A 34 28.46 -0.49 10.03
N HIS A 35 27.50 -1.31 9.60
CA HIS A 35 26.90 -1.23 8.26
C HIS A 35 25.49 -0.61 8.34
N ALA A 36 25.38 0.51 9.04
CA ALA A 36 24.46 1.56 8.60
C ALA A 36 25.08 2.10 7.32
N ILE A 37 24.68 1.53 6.19
CA ILE A 37 25.04 2.02 4.86
C ILE A 37 24.52 3.45 4.79
N GLU A 38 25.41 4.44 4.97
CA GLU A 38 25.21 5.78 4.42
C GLU A 38 25.28 5.64 2.90
N THR A 39 24.21 5.14 2.30
CA THR A 39 23.98 5.26 0.87
C THR A 39 23.79 6.75 0.63
N LYS A 40 24.88 7.44 0.24
CA LYS A 40 24.80 8.72 -0.46
C LYS A 40 24.12 8.46 -1.81
N VAL A 41 22.80 8.34 -1.79
CA VAL A 41 21.99 8.33 -2.99
C VAL A 41 22.03 9.75 -3.53
N SER A 42 22.77 9.96 -4.62
CA SER A 42 22.77 11.21 -5.36
C SER A 42 21.46 11.31 -6.15
N TYR A 43 20.45 11.93 -5.56
CA TYR A 43 19.15 12.16 -6.20
C TYR A 43 19.26 13.30 -7.23
N THR A 44 19.67 13.00 -8.46
CA THR A 44 19.80 14.03 -9.52
C THR A 44 18.47 14.41 -10.17
N ASN A 45 17.41 13.62 -10.01
CA ASN A 45 16.10 13.86 -10.63
C ASN A 45 14.97 13.77 -9.59
N ILE A 46 14.65 14.91 -8.99
CA ILE A 46 13.63 15.04 -7.95
C ILE A 46 12.45 15.82 -8.51
N ILE A 47 11.25 15.22 -8.44
CA ILE A 47 10.00 15.92 -8.74
C ILE A 47 9.19 16.02 -7.45
N VAL A 48 9.00 17.25 -7.00
CA VAL A 48 8.19 17.56 -5.83
C VAL A 48 6.77 17.82 -6.31
N ALA A 49 5.87 16.85 -6.11
CA ALA A 49 4.48 16.95 -6.51
C ALA A 49 3.60 17.72 -5.48
N ALA A 50 4.15 18.13 -4.33
CA ALA A 50 3.41 18.85 -3.30
C ALA A 50 4.17 20.08 -2.77
N ASP A 51 3.48 21.21 -2.65
CA ASP A 51 4.03 22.49 -2.20
C ASP A 51 4.56 22.42 -0.75
N GLN A 52 5.89 22.44 -0.59
CA GLN A 52 6.57 22.43 0.72
C GLN A 52 6.35 23.72 1.53
N SER A 53 5.90 24.81 0.89
CA SER A 53 5.73 26.09 1.59
C SER A 53 4.53 26.08 2.53
N LYS A 54 3.42 25.44 2.13
CA LYS A 54 2.23 25.27 2.98
C LYS A 54 2.49 24.29 4.13
N THR A 55 3.26 23.22 3.89
CA THR A 55 3.51 22.19 4.91
C THR A 55 4.28 22.73 6.11
N ASN A 56 5.19 23.69 5.92
CA ASN A 56 5.92 24.29 7.04
C ASN A 56 5.01 25.11 7.95
N SER A 57 4.06 25.86 7.39
CA SER A 57 3.06 26.58 8.18
C SER A 57 2.10 25.60 8.89
N ASP A 58 1.67 24.55 8.18
CA ASP A 58 0.75 23.55 8.72
C ASP A 58 1.37 22.77 9.90
N ARG A 59 2.64 22.38 9.77
CA ARG A 59 3.44 21.74 10.82
C ARG A 59 3.51 22.60 12.08
N LEU A 60 3.69 23.91 11.94
CA LEU A 60 3.79 24.83 13.06
C LEU A 60 2.47 25.01 13.82
N HIS A 61 1.32 24.81 13.16
CA HIS A 61 0.00 24.99 13.75
C HIS A 61 -0.70 23.68 14.14
N GLY A 62 -0.04 22.54 13.97
CA GLY A 62 -0.63 21.23 14.25
C GLY A 62 -1.80 20.87 13.32
N SER A 63 -1.94 21.54 12.17
CA SER A 63 -2.96 21.19 11.18
C SER A 63 -2.60 19.89 10.48
N LYS A 64 -3.61 19.18 10.00
CA LYS A 64 -3.42 17.92 9.28
C LYS A 64 -2.82 18.18 7.91
N PHE A 65 -1.75 17.48 7.57
CA PHE A 65 -1.15 17.56 6.26
C PHE A 65 -0.74 16.19 5.74
N LEU A 66 -0.72 16.11 4.43
CA LEU A 66 -0.03 15.07 3.68
C LEU A 66 0.70 15.76 2.53
N SER A 67 1.97 15.42 2.39
CA SER A 67 2.81 15.82 1.27
C SER A 67 3.44 14.57 0.68
N TYR A 68 3.74 14.61 -0.62
CA TYR A 68 4.40 13.51 -1.29
C TYR A 68 5.30 14.00 -2.39
N LYS A 69 6.28 13.16 -2.72
CA LYS A 69 7.34 13.44 -3.67
C LYS A 69 7.60 12.20 -4.50
N ILE A 70 7.81 12.38 -5.79
CA ILE A 70 8.13 11.31 -6.69
C ILE A 70 9.63 11.35 -6.96
N VAL A 71 10.28 10.21 -6.75
CA VAL A 71 11.73 10.08 -6.83
C VAL A 71 12.05 8.98 -7.83
N LYS A 72 12.70 9.36 -8.92
CA LYS A 72 13.18 8.43 -9.94
C LYS A 72 14.30 7.56 -9.38
N ASP A 73 14.33 6.28 -9.77
CA ASP A 73 15.40 5.32 -9.48
C ASP A 73 15.70 5.10 -7.97
N LEU A 74 14.82 5.54 -7.08
CA LEU A 74 14.87 5.15 -5.67
C LEU A 74 14.38 3.71 -5.56
N PHE A 75 14.96 2.87 -4.71
CA PHE A 75 14.42 1.54 -4.40
C PHE A 75 14.42 1.37 -2.89
N PHE A 76 13.30 0.93 -2.32
CA PHE A 76 13.25 0.60 -0.90
C PHE A 76 13.80 -0.80 -0.66
N THR A 77 14.59 -0.95 0.40
CA THR A 77 15.18 -2.23 0.82
C THR A 77 14.16 -3.25 1.34
N ASN A 78 12.87 -2.91 1.25
CA ASN A 78 11.73 -3.75 1.58
C ASN A 78 11.78 -4.39 2.97
N ARG A 79 11.39 -3.62 4.00
CA ARG A 79 11.43 -4.05 5.40
C ARG A 79 10.22 -4.90 5.82
N TYR A 80 9.20 -4.99 4.97
CA TYR A 80 7.96 -5.73 5.27
C TYR A 80 8.10 -7.21 4.90
N GLY A 81 7.30 -8.05 5.56
CA GLY A 81 7.37 -9.52 5.44
C GLY A 81 7.21 -10.07 4.00
N PRO A 82 7.22 -11.40 3.84
CA PRO A 82 7.45 -12.08 2.55
C PRO A 82 6.50 -11.66 1.40
N TYR A 83 5.33 -11.07 1.67
CA TYR A 83 4.39 -10.59 0.65
C TYR A 83 4.89 -9.44 -0.24
N VAL A 84 5.98 -8.79 0.16
CA VAL A 84 6.58 -7.76 -0.70
C VAL A 84 7.78 -8.35 -1.47
N GLY A 85 8.24 -9.56 -1.14
CA GLY A 85 9.44 -10.21 -1.71
C GLY A 85 9.25 -11.00 -3.00
N GLY A 86 8.04 -11.08 -3.57
CA GLY A 86 7.74 -12.04 -4.62
C GLY A 86 8.35 -11.79 -6.01
N CYS A 87 8.79 -10.57 -6.34
CA CYS A 87 9.07 -10.18 -7.73
C CYS A 87 10.54 -9.93 -8.08
N GLU A 88 11.48 -10.19 -7.17
CA GLU A 88 12.91 -9.90 -7.35
C GLU A 88 13.70 -11.05 -7.99
N GLU A 89 13.04 -12.08 -8.49
CA GLU A 89 13.74 -13.20 -9.15
C GLU A 89 14.22 -12.82 -10.56
N ASP A 90 15.50 -13.05 -10.86
CA ASP A 90 16.18 -12.81 -12.16
C ASP A 90 15.49 -13.49 -13.37
N TYR A 91 14.56 -14.40 -13.13
CA TYR A 91 13.82 -15.14 -14.15
C TYR A 91 12.49 -14.49 -14.57
N ARG A 92 12.11 -13.36 -13.97
CA ARG A 92 10.91 -12.63 -14.37
C ARG A 92 11.17 -11.76 -15.59
N TYR A 93 10.29 -11.82 -16.58
CA TYR A 93 10.36 -10.91 -17.71
C TYR A 93 9.53 -9.66 -17.41
N THR A 94 10.07 -8.51 -17.77
CA THR A 94 9.32 -7.26 -17.81
C THR A 94 9.01 -6.95 -19.26
N VAL A 95 7.74 -6.70 -19.54
CA VAL A 95 7.29 -6.21 -20.85
C VAL A 95 8.10 -4.96 -21.21
N PRO A 96 8.71 -4.88 -22.41
CA PRO A 96 9.56 -3.74 -22.78
C PRO A 96 8.88 -2.37 -22.63
N SER A 97 7.58 -2.27 -22.92
CA SER A 97 6.79 -1.05 -22.72
C SER A 97 6.78 -0.62 -21.25
N LEU A 98 6.66 -1.55 -20.30
CA LEU A 98 6.67 -1.27 -18.86
C LEU A 98 8.05 -0.88 -18.32
N LYS A 99 9.12 -1.05 -19.10
CA LYS A 99 10.47 -0.53 -18.79
C LYS A 99 10.65 0.94 -19.22
N GLN A 100 9.66 1.52 -19.90
CA GLN A 100 9.73 2.92 -20.29
C GLN A 100 9.88 3.81 -19.06
N SER A 101 10.76 4.81 -19.17
CA SER A 101 10.97 5.77 -18.09
C SER A 101 9.69 6.53 -17.79
N GLY A 102 9.38 6.71 -16.51
CA GLY A 102 8.15 7.29 -16.00
C GLY A 102 7.03 6.27 -15.77
N ILE A 103 7.17 4.98 -16.12
CA ILE A 103 6.15 3.97 -15.83
C ILE A 103 6.34 3.37 -14.44
N PHE A 104 7.44 2.67 -14.18
CA PHE A 104 7.70 2.01 -12.90
C PHE A 104 9.09 2.31 -12.32
N ASP A 105 9.86 3.17 -12.96
CA ASP A 105 11.22 3.58 -12.56
C ASP A 105 11.21 4.68 -11.46
N PHE A 106 10.19 4.67 -10.61
CA PHE A 106 10.07 5.65 -9.55
C PHE A 106 9.37 5.15 -8.30
N HIS A 107 9.67 5.84 -7.21
CA HIS A 107 9.03 5.66 -5.93
C HIS A 107 8.37 6.94 -5.46
N THR A 108 7.45 6.78 -4.53
CA THR A 108 6.79 7.90 -3.87
C THR A 108 7.26 7.94 -2.43
N LEU A 109 7.78 9.08 -2.01
CA LEU A 109 7.98 9.42 -0.61
C LEU A 109 6.75 10.15 -0.11
N VAL A 110 6.27 9.81 1.07
CA VAL A 110 5.11 10.41 1.71
C VAL A 110 5.56 11.00 3.05
N ASP A 111 5.07 12.19 3.38
CA ASP A 111 5.30 12.80 4.67
C ASP A 111 3.99 13.39 5.21
N THR A 112 3.62 13.02 6.41
CA THR A 112 2.28 13.28 6.95
C THR A 112 2.23 13.17 8.47
N ASN A 113 1.37 13.96 9.10
CA ASN A 113 1.01 13.82 10.51
C ASN A 113 -0.39 13.17 10.73
N MET A 114 -0.96 12.60 9.67
CA MET A 114 -2.29 12.00 9.68
C MET A 114 -2.27 10.57 10.23
N ASN A 115 -3.41 10.13 10.76
CA ASN A 115 -3.71 8.75 11.11
C ASN A 115 -4.46 8.10 9.94
N ILE A 116 -3.80 7.19 9.24
CA ILE A 116 -4.32 6.54 8.04
C ILE A 116 -4.45 5.04 8.32
N LEU A 117 -5.62 4.46 8.06
CA LEU A 117 -5.88 3.04 8.22
C LEU A 117 -6.28 2.41 6.90
N HIS A 118 -5.55 1.41 6.45
CA HIS A 118 -5.94 0.54 5.34
C HIS A 118 -6.71 -0.67 5.86
N VAL A 119 -7.84 -0.97 5.23
CA VAL A 119 -8.72 -2.08 5.59
C VAL A 119 -9.10 -2.85 4.33
N GLY A 120 -8.83 -4.15 4.33
CA GLY A 120 -9.23 -5.04 3.24
C GLY A 120 -8.43 -6.35 3.26
N ASP A 121 -8.39 -7.06 2.14
CA ASP A 121 -7.73 -8.37 2.05
C ASP A 121 -6.19 -8.28 2.01
N SER A 122 -5.52 -9.32 1.51
CA SER A 122 -4.06 -9.33 1.39
C SER A 122 -3.52 -8.30 0.38
N VAL A 123 -4.31 -7.90 -0.62
CA VAL A 123 -3.96 -6.79 -1.53
C VAL A 123 -4.02 -5.47 -0.79
N SER A 124 -5.07 -5.25 0.02
CA SER A 124 -5.14 -4.04 0.86
C SER A 124 -3.95 -3.94 1.79
N LEU A 125 -3.59 -5.04 2.45
CA LEU A 125 -2.43 -5.06 3.35
C LEU A 125 -1.12 -4.81 2.61
N GLN A 126 -0.98 -5.33 1.38
CA GLN A 126 0.16 -5.03 0.53
C GLN A 126 0.25 -3.53 0.22
N THR A 127 -0.86 -2.89 -0.19
CA THR A 127 -0.87 -1.44 -0.42
C THR A 127 -0.56 -0.65 0.85
N ALA A 128 -1.03 -1.14 2.02
CA ALA A 128 -0.71 -0.55 3.31
C ALA A 128 0.80 -0.59 3.57
N HIS A 129 1.43 -1.74 3.39
CA HIS A 129 2.88 -1.89 3.59
C HIS A 129 3.69 -1.02 2.62
N MET A 130 3.29 -0.96 1.35
CA MET A 130 3.90 -0.05 0.37
C MET A 130 3.80 1.42 0.80
N PHE A 131 2.65 1.83 1.34
CA PHE A 131 2.42 3.21 1.80
C PHE A 131 3.15 3.52 3.11
N GLN A 132 3.19 2.55 4.03
CA GLN A 132 4.01 2.62 5.25
C GLN A 132 5.48 2.80 4.89
N GLU A 133 6.00 2.08 3.90
CA GLU A 133 7.37 2.18 3.42
C GLU A 133 7.69 3.54 2.80
N ALA A 134 6.77 4.05 1.98
CA ALA A 134 6.84 5.38 1.40
C ALA A 134 6.95 6.48 2.46
N SER A 135 6.44 6.26 3.67
CA SER A 135 6.51 7.22 4.76
C SER A 135 7.86 7.32 5.48
N MET A 136 8.83 6.48 5.08
CA MET A 136 10.15 6.36 5.74
C MET A 136 10.00 6.29 7.28
N PRO A 137 9.31 5.27 7.79
CA PRO A 137 8.81 5.29 9.15
C PRO A 137 9.94 5.25 10.17
N GLN A 138 9.73 5.93 11.30
CA GLN A 138 10.65 5.93 12.44
C GLN A 138 10.59 4.60 13.20
N ASP A 139 9.40 4.03 13.31
CA ASP A 139 9.18 2.74 13.94
C ASP A 139 8.10 1.94 13.20
N ARG A 140 8.09 0.64 13.46
CA ARG A 140 7.16 -0.30 12.88
C ARG A 140 6.82 -1.39 13.88
N ASN A 141 5.53 -1.74 13.95
CA ASN A 141 5.04 -2.79 14.81
C ASN A 141 4.02 -3.66 14.10
N VAL A 142 4.05 -4.96 14.41
CA VAL A 142 3.04 -5.92 14.00
C VAL A 142 2.19 -6.22 15.22
N ILE A 143 0.91 -5.87 15.15
CA ILE A 143 -0.07 -6.10 16.22
C ILE A 143 -0.50 -7.56 16.19
N ARG A 144 -0.71 -8.10 14.98
CA ARG A 144 -1.20 -9.46 14.81
C ARG A 144 -0.65 -10.10 13.54
N TYR A 145 -0.25 -11.36 13.67
CA TYR A 145 -0.01 -12.27 12.57
C TYR A 145 -1.26 -13.14 12.30
N SER A 146 -1.38 -13.64 11.08
CA SER A 146 -2.42 -14.55 10.60
C SER A 146 -1.77 -15.72 9.86
N TYR A 147 -2.55 -16.45 9.06
CA TYR A 147 -2.15 -17.58 8.21
C TYR A 147 -0.65 -17.64 7.93
N ARG A 148 0.05 -18.74 8.25
CA ARG A 148 1.47 -18.94 7.93
C ARG A 148 2.40 -17.77 8.32
N ASP A 149 2.19 -17.18 9.49
CA ASP A 149 2.99 -16.07 10.02
C ASP A 149 2.94 -14.80 9.16
N PHE A 150 1.92 -14.69 8.31
CA PHE A 150 1.70 -13.48 7.55
C PHE A 150 1.10 -12.41 8.43
N GLU A 151 1.66 -11.22 8.38
CA GLU A 151 1.13 -10.06 9.07
C GLU A 151 -0.34 -9.86 8.69
N ALA A 152 -1.18 -9.61 9.68
CA ALA A 152 -2.58 -9.24 9.47
C ALA A 152 -2.82 -7.80 9.86
N THR A 153 -2.18 -7.36 10.95
CA THR A 153 -2.35 -6.00 11.44
C THR A 153 -0.98 -5.44 11.77
N SER A 154 -0.63 -4.32 11.14
CA SER A 154 0.64 -3.63 11.32
C SER A 154 0.43 -2.12 11.38
N ILE A 155 1.35 -1.42 12.03
CA ILE A 155 1.32 0.04 12.16
C ILE A 155 2.75 0.60 12.13
N VAL A 156 2.89 1.79 11.55
CA VAL A 156 4.14 2.56 11.59
C VAL A 156 3.89 3.97 12.07
N ARG A 157 4.89 4.57 12.73
CA ARG A 157 4.92 6.01 13.03
C ARG A 157 5.77 6.74 12.01
N THR A 158 5.18 7.78 11.43
CA THR A 158 5.83 8.71 10.50
C THR A 158 6.74 9.68 11.25
N SER A 159 7.59 10.40 10.51
CA SER A 159 8.53 11.35 11.10
C SER A 159 7.85 12.52 11.83
N ASP A 160 6.68 12.93 11.35
CA ASP A 160 5.89 14.04 11.89
C ASP A 160 4.78 13.59 12.88
N GLY A 161 4.87 12.36 13.40
CA GLY A 161 3.97 11.85 14.44
C GLY A 161 2.61 11.35 13.94
N GLY A 162 2.38 11.33 12.62
CA GLY A 162 1.29 10.59 12.00
C GLY A 162 1.49 9.07 12.10
N ARG A 163 0.45 8.30 11.76
CA ARG A 163 0.43 6.84 11.82
C ARG A 163 -0.16 6.26 10.55
N ILE A 164 0.43 5.19 10.05
CA ILE A 164 -0.14 4.43 8.93
C ILE A 164 -0.28 2.98 9.36
N ALA A 165 -1.51 2.50 9.40
CA ALA A 165 -1.84 1.14 9.79
C ALA A 165 -2.42 0.35 8.61
N GLY A 166 -2.13 -0.95 8.58
CA GLY A 166 -2.82 -1.91 7.74
C GLY A 166 -3.54 -2.92 8.61
N MET A 167 -4.80 -3.20 8.29
CA MET A 167 -5.62 -4.21 8.97
C MET A 167 -6.28 -5.11 7.94
N ARG A 168 -5.94 -6.38 8.00
CA ARG A 168 -6.51 -7.41 7.15
C ARG A 168 -7.93 -7.76 7.61
N VAL A 169 -8.87 -7.62 6.68
CA VAL A 169 -10.28 -8.01 6.79
C VAL A 169 -10.61 -8.87 5.58
N ASN A 170 -11.22 -10.03 5.80
CA ASN A 170 -11.60 -10.91 4.68
C ASN A 170 -12.94 -10.48 4.11
N GLY A 171 -12.94 -9.40 3.34
CA GLY A 171 -14.12 -8.81 2.71
C GLY A 171 -14.36 -7.38 3.17
N ILE A 172 -15.60 -6.91 3.06
CA ILE A 172 -15.99 -5.58 3.54
C ILE A 172 -16.14 -5.61 5.06
N ILE A 173 -15.57 -4.60 5.69
CA ILE A 173 -15.69 -4.36 7.12
C ILE A 173 -17.13 -3.97 7.47
N GLN A 174 -17.75 -4.72 8.38
CA GLN A 174 -19.13 -4.52 8.81
C GLN A 174 -19.25 -4.79 10.31
N GLU A 175 -20.28 -4.22 10.95
CA GLU A 175 -20.52 -4.42 12.38
C GLU A 175 -20.74 -5.91 12.73
N ASN A 176 -21.48 -6.64 11.90
CA ASN A 176 -21.72 -8.08 12.11
C ASN A 176 -20.46 -8.96 11.95
N GLY A 177 -19.40 -8.43 11.35
CA GLY A 177 -18.09 -9.06 11.24
C GLY A 177 -17.17 -8.78 12.43
N ARG A 178 -17.59 -7.93 13.38
CA ARG A 178 -16.82 -7.60 14.57
C ARG A 178 -16.59 -8.84 15.44
N ASP A 179 -15.34 -9.07 15.82
CA ASP A 179 -14.90 -10.13 16.73
C ASP A 179 -15.43 -11.52 16.33
N TRP A 180 -15.52 -11.75 15.02
CA TRP A 180 -16.08 -12.98 14.46
C TRP A 180 -15.33 -14.21 15.01
N LYS A 181 -16.09 -15.08 15.69
CA LYS A 181 -15.62 -16.14 16.62
C LYS A 181 -14.95 -17.37 15.98
N LYS A 182 -14.70 -17.38 14.67
CA LYS A 182 -13.93 -18.49 14.06
C LYS A 182 -12.45 -18.12 14.12
N GLU A 183 -11.68 -18.96 14.82
CA GLU A 183 -10.22 -18.95 14.97
C GLU A 183 -9.47 -18.78 13.63
N ASP A 184 -10.15 -19.04 12.52
CA ASP A 184 -9.69 -18.76 11.19
C ASP A 184 -10.26 -17.41 10.70
N CYS A 185 -9.52 -16.31 10.92
CA CYS A 185 -9.51 -15.16 9.98
C CYS A 185 -8.89 -15.58 8.61
N ALA A 186 -9.09 -16.82 8.20
CA ALA A 186 -8.70 -17.43 6.95
C ALA A 186 -9.82 -17.16 5.91
N PRO A 187 -9.56 -17.38 4.60
CA PRO A 187 -10.25 -16.70 3.48
C PRO A 187 -11.70 -17.13 3.18
N ASN A 188 -12.50 -17.51 4.19
CA ASN A 188 -13.89 -17.91 3.98
C ASN A 188 -14.84 -16.71 4.16
N SER A 189 -15.10 -15.99 3.06
CA SER A 189 -16.29 -15.18 2.69
C SER A 189 -17.01 -14.27 3.72
N GLY A 190 -16.51 -14.08 4.93
CA GLY A 190 -17.05 -13.18 5.95
C GLY A 190 -16.00 -12.20 6.43
N GLY A 191 -16.31 -10.90 6.31
CA GLY A 191 -15.51 -9.72 6.67
C GLY A 191 -15.13 -9.59 8.15
N GLY A 192 -14.61 -10.67 8.73
CA GLY A 192 -14.20 -10.73 10.11
C GLY A 192 -13.06 -9.77 10.40
N TRP A 193 -13.19 -8.99 11.46
CA TRP A 193 -12.17 -8.09 11.99
C TRP A 193 -12.23 -8.13 13.52
N ARG A 194 -11.14 -7.72 14.20
CA ARG A 194 -11.07 -7.73 15.67
C ARG A 194 -11.11 -6.31 16.21
N SER A 195 -12.01 -6.05 17.15
CA SER A 195 -12.08 -4.76 17.84
C SER A 195 -10.82 -4.47 18.65
N SER A 196 -10.16 -5.52 19.16
CA SER A 196 -8.85 -5.42 19.81
C SER A 196 -7.77 -4.84 18.89
N ASP A 197 -7.79 -5.17 17.60
CA ASP A 197 -6.81 -4.64 16.64
C ASP A 197 -7.02 -3.14 16.44
N VAL A 198 -8.27 -2.71 16.24
CA VAL A 198 -8.62 -1.28 16.09
C VAL A 198 -8.29 -0.52 17.37
N PHE A 199 -8.60 -1.10 18.53
CA PHE A 199 -8.27 -0.53 19.83
C PHE A 199 -6.76 -0.33 19.97
N GLU A 200 -5.94 -1.33 19.65
CA GLU A 200 -4.48 -1.21 19.70
C GLU A 200 -4.00 -0.14 18.71
N ILE A 201 -4.46 -0.14 17.45
CA ILE A 201 -4.09 0.88 16.47
C ILE A 201 -4.37 2.31 17.00
N ARG A 202 -5.51 2.51 17.67
CA ARG A 202 -5.89 3.79 18.30
C ARG A 202 -5.06 4.12 19.53
N ARG A 203 -4.79 3.12 20.38
CA ARG A 203 -4.11 3.24 21.68
C ARG A 203 -2.62 3.50 21.55
N LEU A 204 -1.96 3.02 20.48
CA LEU A 204 -0.49 2.97 20.32
C LEU A 204 0.21 4.35 20.18
N ASN A 205 -0.22 5.31 21.01
CA ASN A 205 0.40 6.60 21.24
C ASN A 205 1.73 6.47 22.00
N HIS A 206 1.91 5.48 22.89
CA HIS A 206 3.08 5.47 23.79
C HIS A 206 3.78 4.13 24.09
N HIS A 207 3.13 2.96 24.17
CA HIS A 207 3.80 1.68 24.53
C HIS A 207 3.24 0.44 23.82
N TRP A 208 4.16 -0.44 23.39
CA TRP A 208 3.93 -1.60 22.52
C TRP A 208 3.63 -2.90 23.30
N TYR A 209 2.67 -3.72 22.83
CA TYR A 209 2.45 -5.09 23.32
C TYR A 209 2.37 -6.06 22.14
N CYS A 210 3.09 -7.18 22.23
CA CYS A 210 3.03 -8.25 21.24
C CYS A 210 1.84 -9.16 21.56
N VAL A 211 0.93 -9.37 20.60
CA VAL A 211 -0.11 -10.38 20.72
C VAL A 211 0.44 -11.71 20.22
N ASN A 212 0.40 -12.74 21.06
CA ASN A 212 0.89 -14.07 20.70
C ASN A 212 0.20 -14.57 19.41
N PRO A 213 0.95 -15.12 18.43
CA PRO A 213 0.36 -15.77 17.28
C PRO A 213 -0.48 -16.97 17.74
N ASP A 214 -1.64 -17.16 17.11
CA ASP A 214 -2.59 -18.23 17.43
C ASP A 214 -1.89 -19.61 17.32
N THR A 215 -1.61 -20.24 18.46
CA THR A 215 -0.60 -21.31 18.62
C THR A 215 -1.01 -22.70 18.06
N ASN A 216 -2.16 -22.82 17.39
CA ASN A 216 -2.76 -24.14 17.17
C ASN A 216 -2.37 -24.89 15.89
N ARG A 217 -1.47 -24.40 15.02
CA ARG A 217 -1.07 -25.15 13.81
C ARG A 217 0.45 -25.17 13.56
N ARG A 218 1.09 -26.20 14.14
CA ARG A 218 2.41 -26.79 13.80
C ARG A 218 3.63 -25.86 13.78
N LYS A 219 4.57 -26.16 14.70
CA LYS A 219 5.89 -25.52 14.89
C LYS A 219 5.77 -24.02 15.15
N VAL A 220 5.46 -23.70 16.41
CA VAL A 220 5.62 -22.38 17.00
C VAL A 220 7.05 -21.90 16.73
N MET A 221 7.22 -21.05 15.71
CA MET A 221 8.29 -20.08 15.77
C MET A 221 7.99 -19.23 16.99
N LYS A 222 8.90 -19.22 17.97
CA LYS A 222 8.88 -18.25 19.05
C LYS A 222 8.91 -16.88 18.39
N GLY A 223 7.75 -16.22 18.32
CA GLY A 223 7.62 -14.86 17.81
C GLY A 223 8.66 -13.99 18.50
N VAL A 224 9.47 -13.32 17.68
CA VAL A 224 10.57 -12.47 18.13
C VAL A 224 9.98 -11.21 18.77
N CYS A 225 9.64 -11.34 20.05
CA CYS A 225 9.67 -10.25 21.01
C CYS A 225 10.48 -10.77 22.21
N LYS A 226 11.81 -10.64 22.17
CA LYS A 226 12.59 -10.60 23.41
C LYS A 226 12.22 -9.27 24.07
N ILE A 227 11.20 -9.28 24.93
CA ILE A 227 11.17 -8.34 26.04
C ILE A 227 12.43 -8.69 26.83
N ASP A 228 13.34 -7.73 27.01
CA ASP A 228 14.59 -7.90 27.73
C ASP A 228 14.39 -8.80 28.95
N GLY A 229 15.14 -9.91 28.97
CA GLY A 229 14.91 -11.13 29.75
C GLY A 229 14.84 -10.99 31.27
N SER A 230 13.88 -10.21 31.76
CA SER A 230 13.61 -9.94 33.17
C SER A 230 12.15 -10.14 33.55
N ILE A 231 11.28 -10.40 32.59
CA ILE A 231 9.94 -10.93 32.87
C ILE A 231 9.95 -12.36 32.37
N GLU A 232 10.28 -13.29 33.27
CA GLU A 232 9.88 -14.69 33.10
C GLU A 232 8.43 -14.68 32.62
N ALA A 233 8.24 -15.19 31.42
CA ALA A 233 6.93 -15.49 30.90
C ALA A 233 6.27 -16.46 31.87
N GLN A 234 5.55 -15.92 32.85
CA GLN A 234 4.54 -16.67 33.56
C GLN A 234 3.60 -17.18 32.48
N GLN A 235 3.66 -18.48 32.23
CA GLN A 235 2.66 -19.26 31.49
C GLN A 235 1.32 -19.29 32.24
N GLY A 236 0.98 -18.25 33.01
CA GLY A 236 -0.38 -18.01 33.42
C GLY A 236 -1.14 -17.60 32.18
N GLU A 237 -2.29 -18.21 31.96
CA GLU A 237 -3.31 -17.69 31.06
C GLU A 237 -3.34 -16.17 31.20
N PHE A 238 -2.83 -15.46 30.19
CA PHE A 238 -3.08 -14.04 30.07
C PHE A 238 -4.57 -13.95 29.76
N LEU A 239 -5.36 -13.98 30.83
CA LEU A 239 -6.70 -13.45 30.86
C LEU A 239 -6.52 -12.05 30.29
N PHE A 240 -6.87 -11.88 29.01
CA PHE A 240 -7.20 -10.56 28.49
C PHE A 240 -8.05 -9.93 29.59
N PRO A 241 -7.65 -8.78 30.17
CA PRO A 241 -8.49 -8.12 31.15
C PRO A 241 -9.88 -8.11 30.52
N ASN A 242 -10.83 -8.75 31.21
CA ASN A 242 -12.19 -8.99 30.71
C ASN A 242 -12.60 -7.73 29.96
N ALA A 243 -13.10 -7.85 28.72
CA ALA A 243 -13.40 -6.72 27.83
C ALA A 243 -14.24 -5.60 28.51
N THR A 244 -14.84 -5.90 29.66
CA THR A 244 -15.57 -5.00 30.56
C THR A 244 -14.70 -4.06 31.42
N SER A 245 -13.38 -4.28 31.57
CA SER A 245 -12.47 -3.43 32.36
C SER A 245 -11.78 -2.31 31.54
N PHE A 246 -12.11 -2.19 30.25
CA PHE A 246 -11.63 -1.13 29.34
C PHE A 246 -12.23 0.26 29.64
N HIS A 247 -12.94 0.42 30.75
CA HIS A 247 -13.81 1.57 31.02
C HIS A 247 -13.14 2.82 31.62
N SER A 248 -11.80 2.88 31.80
CA SER A 248 -11.17 4.07 32.38
C SER A 248 -9.89 4.55 31.68
N MET A 249 -9.87 4.58 30.34
CA MET A 249 -8.89 5.40 29.61
C MET A 249 -9.52 6.73 29.22
N ASN A 250 -9.22 7.77 30.02
CA ASN A 250 -9.68 9.15 29.81
C ASN A 250 -8.93 9.90 28.70
N GLU A 251 -7.96 9.28 28.02
CA GLU A 251 -7.38 9.84 26.80
C GLU A 251 -8.37 9.60 25.65
N LYS A 252 -8.91 10.68 25.09
CA LYS A 252 -9.66 10.66 23.83
C LYS A 252 -8.84 9.89 22.79
N GLN A 253 -9.22 8.64 22.53
CA GLN A 253 -8.64 7.86 21.45
C GLN A 253 -8.79 8.68 20.17
N LYS A 254 -7.66 9.03 19.55
CA LYS A 254 -7.70 9.84 18.33
C LYS A 254 -8.29 8.97 17.22
N GLY A 255 -9.34 9.46 16.57
CA GLY A 255 -9.90 8.85 15.37
C GLY A 255 -8.88 8.76 14.24
N PHE A 256 -9.28 8.08 13.17
CA PHE A 256 -8.52 8.10 11.92
C PHE A 256 -8.83 9.41 11.19
N ASP A 257 -7.89 9.92 10.41
CA ASP A 257 -8.16 11.03 9.50
C ASP A 257 -8.64 10.48 8.15
N VAL A 258 -8.05 9.35 7.74
CA VAL A 258 -8.32 8.67 6.48
C VAL A 258 -8.47 7.16 6.74
N VAL A 259 -9.49 6.56 6.14
CA VAL A 259 -9.60 5.11 6.00
C VAL A 259 -9.55 4.74 4.52
N VAL A 260 -8.63 3.85 4.13
CA VAL A 260 -8.55 3.28 2.79
C VAL A 260 -9.27 1.93 2.82
N LEU A 261 -10.37 1.81 2.09
CA LEU A 261 -11.17 0.58 2.01
C LEU A 261 -10.92 -0.11 0.66
N GLN A 262 -10.43 -1.34 0.71
CA GLN A 262 -10.30 -2.19 -0.47
C GLN A 262 -11.45 -3.18 -0.56
N LEU A 263 -12.13 -3.16 -1.70
CA LEU A 263 -13.22 -4.08 -1.99
C LEU A 263 -12.64 -5.36 -2.63
N ALA A 264 -12.64 -6.44 -1.85
CA ALA A 264 -12.07 -7.73 -2.28
C ALA A 264 -12.86 -8.32 -3.47
N PRO A 265 -12.20 -8.79 -4.55
CA PRO A 265 -12.89 -9.32 -5.74
C PRO A 265 -13.81 -10.53 -5.48
N GLY A 266 -13.53 -11.30 -4.42
CA GLY A 266 -14.40 -12.39 -3.97
C GLY A 266 -15.83 -11.95 -3.62
N TRP A 267 -16.06 -10.63 -3.49
CA TRP A 267 -17.36 -10.01 -3.32
C TRP A 267 -18.22 -10.01 -4.57
N VAL A 268 -17.64 -10.02 -5.76
CA VAL A 268 -18.41 -9.99 -7.01
C VAL A 268 -18.51 -11.38 -7.62
N VAL A 269 -17.45 -12.18 -7.47
CA VAL A 269 -17.29 -13.45 -8.19
C VAL A 269 -18.08 -14.61 -7.55
N ASN A 270 -18.22 -14.66 -6.22
CA ASN A 270 -18.76 -15.83 -5.52
C ASN A 270 -20.30 -15.85 -5.35
N GLY A 271 -21.05 -15.27 -6.29
CA GLY A 271 -22.50 -15.52 -6.37
C GLY A 271 -23.44 -14.32 -6.29
N PHE A 272 -22.97 -13.12 -6.63
CA PHE A 272 -23.91 -12.03 -6.88
C PHE A 272 -24.38 -12.10 -8.34
N ARG A 273 -25.65 -12.43 -8.52
CA ARG A 273 -26.31 -12.25 -9.82
C ARG A 273 -26.51 -10.74 -10.04
N PRO A 274 -26.67 -10.29 -11.28
CA PRO A 274 -27.05 -8.90 -11.58
C PRO A 274 -28.29 -8.43 -10.78
N ASP A 275 -29.16 -9.34 -10.35
CA ASP A 275 -30.33 -9.00 -9.53
C ASP A 275 -29.99 -8.65 -8.06
N ASP A 276 -28.77 -8.91 -7.60
CA ASP A 276 -28.33 -8.72 -6.22
C ASP A 276 -27.67 -7.34 -5.96
N TRP A 277 -27.77 -6.38 -6.90
CA TRP A 277 -27.21 -5.03 -6.73
C TRP A 277 -27.73 -4.31 -5.47
N ASN A 278 -28.97 -4.59 -5.07
CA ASN A 278 -29.53 -4.05 -3.83
C ASN A 278 -28.78 -4.55 -2.59
N VAL A 279 -28.33 -5.81 -2.59
CA VAL A 279 -27.54 -6.38 -1.49
C VAL A 279 -26.15 -5.76 -1.46
N ILE A 280 -25.51 -5.58 -2.62
CA ILE A 280 -24.21 -4.90 -2.72
C ILE A 280 -24.33 -3.46 -2.20
N LYS A 281 -25.35 -2.72 -2.64
CA LYS A 281 -25.65 -1.37 -2.16
C LYS A 281 -25.83 -1.34 -0.64
N GLN A 282 -26.63 -2.26 -0.11
CA GLN A 282 -26.87 -2.36 1.32
C GLN A 282 -25.56 -2.61 2.09
N ARG A 283 -24.75 -3.57 1.67
CA ARG A 283 -23.49 -3.89 2.37
C ARG A 283 -22.47 -2.76 2.29
N LEU A 284 -22.39 -2.08 1.14
CA LEU A 284 -21.54 -0.90 0.98
C LEU A 284 -22.01 0.25 1.89
N ASN A 285 -23.32 0.50 1.96
CA ASN A 285 -23.91 1.45 2.91
C ASN A 285 -23.59 1.10 4.36
N GLU A 286 -23.81 -0.14 4.76
CA GLU A 286 -23.52 -0.63 6.11
C GLU A 286 -22.04 -0.44 6.46
N SER A 287 -21.15 -0.72 5.52
CA SER A 287 -19.71 -0.55 5.74
C SER A 287 -19.28 0.90 5.83
N VAL A 288 -19.73 1.75 4.91
CA VAL A 288 -19.41 3.17 4.91
C VAL A 288 -19.94 3.84 6.16
N ALA A 289 -21.19 3.55 6.54
CA ALA A 289 -21.78 4.03 7.79
C ALA A 289 -20.97 3.54 8.99
N PHE A 290 -20.69 2.23 9.07
CA PHE A 290 -19.88 1.65 10.14
C PHE A 290 -18.49 2.31 10.23
N VAL A 291 -17.81 2.53 9.11
CA VAL A 291 -16.49 3.16 9.09
C VAL A 291 -16.58 4.60 9.58
N PHE A 292 -17.55 5.39 9.11
CA PHE A 292 -17.74 6.76 9.59
C PHE A 292 -18.14 6.84 11.06
N ASP A 293 -18.99 5.94 11.54
CA ASP A 293 -19.52 5.96 12.90
C ASP A 293 -18.53 5.37 13.92
N TYR A 294 -17.85 4.28 13.56
CA TYR A 294 -16.98 3.55 14.48
C TYR A 294 -15.53 3.96 14.37
N LEU A 295 -15.00 4.16 13.14
CA LEU A 295 -13.60 4.53 12.91
C LEU A 295 -13.40 6.05 12.91
N GLU A 296 -14.48 6.80 12.69
CA GLU A 296 -14.54 8.27 12.71
C GLU A 296 -13.57 8.99 11.72
N PRO A 297 -13.32 8.49 10.49
CA PRO A 297 -12.54 9.25 9.52
C PRO A 297 -13.28 10.48 8.99
N GLU A 298 -12.51 11.47 8.58
CA GLU A 298 -13.01 12.56 7.73
C GLU A 298 -13.11 12.12 6.26
N THR A 299 -12.27 11.16 5.86
CA THR A 299 -12.16 10.72 4.47
C THR A 299 -12.11 9.20 4.36
N ILE A 300 -12.91 8.66 3.44
CA ILE A 300 -12.77 7.28 3.00
C ILE A 300 -12.20 7.28 1.57
N VAL A 301 -11.12 6.55 1.34
CA VAL A 301 -10.62 6.24 0.00
C VAL A 301 -11.09 4.84 -0.37
N ILE A 302 -12.02 4.70 -1.31
CA ILE A 302 -12.45 3.39 -1.80
C ILE A 302 -11.57 2.98 -2.98
N GLN A 303 -10.85 1.89 -2.81
CA GLN A 303 -10.16 1.18 -3.87
C GLN A 303 -11.18 0.32 -4.62
N ASN A 304 -11.42 0.65 -5.89
CA ASN A 304 -12.35 -0.12 -6.71
C ASN A 304 -11.79 -1.53 -7.02
N ILE A 305 -12.64 -2.40 -7.57
CA ILE A 305 -12.35 -3.83 -7.69
C ILE A 305 -11.41 -4.03 -8.88
N HIS A 306 -10.14 -4.27 -8.60
CA HIS A 306 -9.15 -4.56 -9.63
C HIS A 306 -9.39 -5.92 -10.29
N LEU A 307 -8.99 -6.02 -11.56
CA LEU A 307 -8.93 -7.29 -12.26
C LEU A 307 -7.74 -8.11 -11.74
N ASN A 308 -7.99 -9.37 -11.43
CA ASN A 308 -6.99 -10.31 -10.96
C ASN A 308 -7.32 -11.73 -11.44
N ASN A 309 -6.40 -12.66 -11.20
CA ASN A 309 -6.56 -14.04 -11.66
C ASN A 309 -7.65 -14.85 -10.93
N ASN A 310 -8.25 -14.32 -9.86
CA ASN A 310 -9.34 -14.99 -9.14
C ASN A 310 -10.71 -14.61 -9.72
N ILE A 311 -10.77 -13.70 -10.69
CA ILE A 311 -12.00 -13.36 -11.39
C ILE A 311 -12.21 -14.36 -12.52
N GLU A 312 -13.34 -15.08 -12.48
CA GLU A 312 -13.76 -15.95 -13.57
C GLU A 312 -14.03 -15.12 -14.83
N SER A 313 -13.74 -15.67 -16.02
CA SER A 313 -13.93 -14.90 -17.26
C SER A 313 -15.36 -14.45 -17.50
N SER A 314 -16.33 -15.28 -17.12
CA SER A 314 -17.75 -14.95 -17.16
C SER A 314 -18.13 -13.79 -16.25
N ALA A 315 -17.28 -13.44 -15.27
CA ALA A 315 -17.55 -12.40 -14.29
C ALA A 315 -17.02 -11.02 -14.68
N LEU A 316 -16.30 -10.85 -15.81
CA LEU A 316 -15.80 -9.52 -16.21
C LEU A 316 -16.93 -8.48 -16.36
N PRO A 317 -18.04 -8.74 -17.06
CA PRO A 317 -19.15 -7.79 -17.11
C PRO A 317 -19.67 -7.41 -15.71
N ASN A 318 -19.76 -8.39 -14.80
CA ASN A 318 -20.19 -8.13 -13.42
C ASN A 318 -19.20 -7.24 -12.65
N VAL A 319 -17.89 -7.40 -12.89
CA VAL A 319 -16.85 -6.55 -12.28
C VAL A 319 -16.91 -5.13 -12.85
N VAL A 320 -17.14 -4.97 -14.16
CA VAL A 320 -17.33 -3.67 -14.80
C VAL A 320 -18.55 -2.97 -14.21
N ASP A 321 -19.68 -3.67 -14.13
CA ASP A 321 -20.92 -3.13 -13.56
C ASP A 321 -20.76 -2.81 -12.06
N ALA A 322 -20.00 -3.61 -11.31
CA ALA A 322 -19.69 -3.33 -9.91
C ALA A 322 -18.89 -2.03 -9.76
N ASN A 323 -17.87 -1.82 -10.60
CA ASN A 323 -17.07 -0.60 -10.59
C ASN A 323 -17.87 0.64 -11.04
N LYS A 324 -18.75 0.50 -12.04
CA LYS A 324 -19.74 1.54 -12.41
C LYS A 324 -20.63 1.88 -11.22
N PHE A 325 -21.15 0.86 -10.53
CA PHE A 325 -21.99 1.03 -9.36
C PHE A 325 -21.24 1.75 -8.24
N ILE A 326 -20.01 1.34 -7.91
CA ILE A 326 -19.17 1.98 -6.88
C ILE A 326 -18.93 3.45 -7.22
N SER A 327 -18.59 3.77 -8.46
CA SER A 327 -18.38 5.17 -8.89
C SER A 327 -19.66 6.01 -8.74
N LYS A 328 -20.81 5.50 -9.20
CA LYS A 328 -22.12 6.16 -9.05
C LYS A 328 -22.50 6.32 -7.57
N TYR A 329 -22.23 5.31 -6.75
CA TYR A 329 -22.45 5.33 -5.30
C TYR A 329 -21.66 6.45 -4.63
N ILE A 330 -20.36 6.56 -4.90
CA ILE A 330 -19.49 7.60 -4.34
C ILE A 330 -19.96 8.99 -4.77
N ALA A 331 -20.30 9.15 -6.05
CA ALA A 331 -20.81 10.41 -6.58
C ALA A 331 -22.11 10.82 -5.87
N GLN A 332 -23.04 9.88 -5.70
CA GLN A 332 -24.29 10.09 -4.97
C GLN A 332 -24.04 10.42 -3.50
N PHE A 333 -23.25 9.63 -2.78
CA PHE A 333 -22.93 9.86 -1.37
C PHE A 333 -22.40 11.28 -1.15
N ASN A 334 -21.46 11.73 -1.98
CA ASN A 334 -20.89 13.06 -1.86
C ASN A 334 -21.85 14.20 -2.25
N ASN A 335 -22.87 13.94 -3.08
CA ASN A 335 -23.92 14.91 -3.38
C ASN A 335 -24.93 15.01 -2.22
N ASP A 336 -25.26 13.87 -1.62
CA ASP A 336 -26.31 13.74 -0.60
C ASP A 336 -25.78 14.05 0.82
N ALA A 337 -24.46 13.96 1.02
CA ALA A 337 -23.81 14.20 2.31
C ALA A 337 -24.07 15.64 2.78
N SER A 338 -25.01 15.77 3.72
CA SER A 338 -25.34 17.02 4.39
C SER A 338 -24.20 17.57 5.26
N ASN A 339 -23.26 16.70 5.66
CA ASN A 339 -22.09 17.06 6.43
C ASN A 339 -20.89 17.29 5.53
N ASP A 340 -20.36 18.52 5.50
CA ASP A 340 -19.19 18.89 4.70
C ASP A 340 -17.87 18.23 5.12
N ARG A 341 -17.86 17.57 6.29
CA ARG A 341 -16.65 16.93 6.83
C ARG A 341 -16.39 15.56 6.24
N GLN A 342 -17.42 14.75 5.99
CA GLN A 342 -17.25 13.37 5.55
C GLN A 342 -17.29 13.29 4.03
N ARG A 343 -16.26 12.69 3.44
CA ARG A 343 -16.17 12.52 1.98
C ARG A 343 -15.63 11.15 1.63
N ILE A 344 -16.05 10.66 0.48
CA ILE A 344 -15.51 9.45 -0.13
C ILE A 344 -14.81 9.84 -1.43
N VAL A 345 -13.61 9.33 -1.67
CA VAL A 345 -12.90 9.45 -2.94
C VAL A 345 -12.59 8.07 -3.50
N MET A 346 -12.52 7.95 -4.82
CA MET A 346 -12.24 6.68 -5.48
C MET A 346 -10.78 6.59 -5.94
N MET A 347 -10.15 5.45 -5.67
CA MET A 347 -8.88 5.05 -6.26
C MET A 347 -9.11 3.99 -7.33
N ASP A 348 -8.72 4.28 -8.57
CA ASP A 348 -9.04 3.47 -9.75
C ASP A 348 -7.99 2.37 -10.02
N LEU A 349 -7.93 1.39 -9.13
CA LEU A 349 -7.10 0.19 -9.31
C LEU A 349 -7.58 -0.71 -10.46
N TYR A 350 -8.86 -0.65 -10.81
CA TYR A 350 -9.44 -1.41 -11.92
C TYR A 350 -8.81 -1.02 -13.26
N THR A 351 -8.87 0.25 -13.66
CA THR A 351 -8.28 0.67 -14.95
C THR A 351 -6.80 0.37 -15.01
N PHE A 352 -6.08 0.65 -13.92
CA PHE A 352 -4.66 0.34 -13.82
C PHE A 352 -4.38 -1.15 -14.05
N SER A 353 -5.18 -2.04 -13.44
CA SER A 353 -5.06 -3.49 -13.65
C SER A 353 -5.39 -3.92 -15.09
N ILE A 354 -6.35 -3.27 -15.75
CA ILE A 354 -6.71 -3.52 -17.16
C ILE A 354 -5.59 -3.08 -18.10
N GLU A 355 -4.99 -1.90 -17.88
CA GLU A 355 -3.88 -1.45 -18.72
C GLU A 355 -2.65 -2.35 -18.58
N MET A 356 -2.35 -2.82 -17.35
CA MET A 356 -1.29 -3.80 -17.11
C MET A 356 -1.59 -5.15 -17.78
N LEU A 357 -2.83 -5.62 -17.73
CA LEU A 357 -3.29 -6.81 -18.43
C LEU A 357 -3.03 -6.68 -19.94
N ILE A 358 -3.43 -5.56 -20.54
CA ILE A 358 -3.29 -5.30 -21.97
C ILE A 358 -1.82 -5.29 -22.38
N GLU A 359 -0.95 -4.55 -21.66
CA GLU A 359 0.48 -4.53 -21.94
C GLU A 359 1.11 -5.92 -21.85
N ASN A 360 0.74 -6.70 -20.83
CA ASN A 360 1.24 -8.06 -20.73
C ASN A 360 0.74 -8.93 -21.89
N ALA A 361 -0.54 -8.86 -22.23
CA ALA A 361 -1.16 -9.64 -23.28
C ALA A 361 -0.62 -9.33 -24.69
N MET A 362 -0.22 -8.07 -24.94
CA MET A 362 0.44 -7.63 -26.17
C MET A 362 1.92 -8.01 -26.28
N SER A 363 2.56 -8.36 -25.16
CA SER A 363 3.99 -8.71 -25.18
C SER A 363 4.26 -9.93 -26.05
N GLU A 364 5.42 -9.98 -26.71
CA GLU A 364 5.83 -11.12 -27.54
C GLU A 364 5.83 -12.45 -26.76
N GLU A 365 6.16 -12.39 -25.46
CA GLU A 365 6.18 -13.54 -24.57
C GLU A 365 4.78 -14.10 -24.31
N VAL A 366 3.73 -13.25 -24.29
CA VAL A 366 2.35 -13.66 -24.04
C VAL A 366 1.58 -13.90 -25.32
N GLY A 367 1.62 -12.93 -26.23
CA GLY A 367 1.02 -12.98 -27.56
C GLY A 367 -0.46 -13.38 -27.52
N LEU A 368 -1.21 -12.87 -26.54
CA LEU A 368 -2.64 -13.15 -26.38
C LEU A 368 -3.54 -12.11 -27.05
N LEU A 369 -3.00 -10.91 -27.24
CA LEU A 369 -3.71 -9.78 -27.83
C LEU A 369 -2.85 -9.19 -28.95
N PRO A 370 -3.36 -9.08 -30.19
CA PRO A 370 -2.65 -8.36 -31.24
C PRO A 370 -2.29 -6.94 -30.78
N VAL A 371 -1.06 -6.49 -31.08
CA VAL A 371 -0.55 -5.18 -30.63
C VAL A 371 -1.48 -4.04 -31.05
N LYS A 372 -2.04 -4.11 -32.28
CA LYS A 372 -2.98 -3.10 -32.77
C LYS A 372 -4.22 -3.02 -31.88
N ASP A 373 -4.89 -4.14 -31.65
CA ASP A 373 -6.13 -4.21 -30.88
C ASP A 373 -5.90 -3.73 -29.44
N GLY A 374 -4.79 -4.13 -28.82
CA GLY A 374 -4.44 -3.65 -27.48
C GLY A 374 -4.12 -2.16 -27.43
N LYS A 375 -3.44 -1.60 -28.44
CA LYS A 375 -3.20 -0.15 -28.53
C LYS A 375 -4.50 0.63 -28.76
N ASP A 376 -5.44 0.10 -29.54
CA ASP A 376 -6.75 0.70 -29.75
C ASP A 376 -7.56 0.76 -28.43
N ILE A 377 -7.57 -0.33 -27.65
CA ILE A 377 -8.23 -0.36 -26.33
C ILE A 377 -7.55 0.61 -25.35
N GLN A 378 -6.20 0.65 -25.32
CA GLN A 378 -5.48 1.60 -24.49
C GLN A 378 -5.80 3.05 -24.85
N LEU A 379 -5.90 3.37 -26.13
CA LEU A 379 -6.26 4.71 -26.57
C LEU A 379 -7.68 5.09 -26.12
N GLN A 380 -8.63 4.15 -26.15
CA GLN A 380 -9.98 4.36 -25.62
C GLN A 380 -9.98 4.61 -24.11
N LEU A 381 -9.26 3.78 -23.33
CA LEU A 381 -9.06 4.00 -21.90
C LEU A 381 -8.37 5.34 -21.63
N GLN A 382 -7.46 5.74 -22.51
CA GLN A 382 -6.71 6.98 -22.36
C GLN A 382 -7.54 8.25 -22.62
N ASN A 383 -8.46 8.15 -23.58
CA ASN A 383 -9.29 9.26 -24.04
C ASN A 383 -10.68 9.31 -23.39
N ALA A 384 -11.01 8.37 -22.52
CA ALA A 384 -12.26 8.39 -21.78
C ALA A 384 -12.43 9.74 -21.04
N SER A 385 -13.63 10.32 -21.14
CA SER A 385 -13.96 11.63 -20.54
C SER A 385 -14.31 11.55 -19.05
N ASP A 386 -14.77 10.39 -18.62
CA ASP A 386 -15.28 10.10 -17.27
C ASP A 386 -15.18 8.60 -16.98
N TYR A 387 -15.60 8.20 -15.78
CA TYR A 387 -15.56 6.80 -15.35
C TYR A 387 -16.50 5.89 -16.13
N GLU A 388 -17.63 6.38 -16.62
CA GLU A 388 -18.58 5.53 -17.37
C GLU A 388 -18.00 5.15 -18.72
N ALA A 389 -17.48 6.13 -19.48
CA ALA A 389 -16.77 5.89 -20.73
C ALA A 389 -15.53 5.01 -20.53
N LEU A 390 -14.82 5.18 -19.42
CA LEU A 390 -13.63 4.40 -19.07
C LEU A 390 -13.98 2.93 -18.76
N PHE A 391 -15.06 2.67 -18.02
CA PHE A 391 -15.53 1.31 -17.75
C PHE A 391 -16.15 0.65 -18.98
N ASP A 392 -16.76 1.42 -19.89
CA ASP A 392 -17.23 0.88 -21.17
C ASP A 392 -16.05 0.48 -22.07
N ALA A 393 -15.00 1.30 -22.14
CA ALA A 393 -13.80 0.98 -22.90
C ALA A 393 -13.09 -0.29 -22.38
N SER A 394 -13.16 -0.58 -21.08
CA SER A 394 -12.55 -1.80 -20.52
C SER A 394 -13.24 -3.09 -20.98
N LEU A 395 -14.49 -3.05 -21.44
CA LEU A 395 -15.15 -4.22 -22.04
C LEU A 395 -14.45 -4.70 -23.31
N GLY A 396 -13.63 -3.85 -23.95
CA GLY A 396 -12.77 -4.26 -25.07
C GLY A 396 -11.82 -5.42 -24.75
N VAL A 397 -11.48 -5.65 -23.46
CA VAL A 397 -10.65 -6.81 -23.06
C VAL A 397 -11.44 -8.09 -22.79
N GLU A 398 -12.76 -8.09 -22.95
CA GLU A 398 -13.59 -9.28 -22.70
C GLU A 398 -13.15 -10.50 -23.52
N PRO A 399 -12.85 -10.39 -24.83
CA PRO A 399 -12.38 -11.54 -25.61
C PRO A 399 -11.08 -12.13 -25.04
N LEU A 400 -10.17 -11.26 -24.60
CA LEU A 400 -8.92 -11.66 -23.94
C LEU A 400 -9.23 -12.43 -22.66
N VAL A 401 -10.04 -11.86 -21.76
CA VAL A 401 -10.41 -12.49 -20.49
C VAL A 401 -11.11 -13.83 -20.74
N ARG A 402 -12.10 -13.88 -21.62
CA ARG A 402 -12.85 -15.10 -21.97
C ARG A 402 -11.95 -16.25 -22.43
N ASN A 403 -11.01 -15.97 -23.33
CA ASN A 403 -10.13 -16.97 -23.90
C ASN A 403 -9.04 -17.43 -22.93
N THR A 404 -8.77 -16.65 -21.90
CA THR A 404 -7.63 -16.87 -21.00
C THR A 404 -8.01 -17.60 -19.70
N PHE A 405 -9.28 -17.55 -19.25
CA PHE A 405 -9.71 -18.20 -17.99
C PHE A 405 -10.51 -19.50 -18.15
N GLN A 406 -10.72 -20.04 -19.36
CA GLN A 406 -11.39 -21.33 -19.51
C GLN A 406 -10.45 -22.49 -19.13
N CYS A 407 -10.72 -23.14 -17.99
CA CYS A 407 -10.25 -24.49 -17.67
C CYS A 407 -11.40 -25.47 -17.92
N GLN A 408 -11.29 -26.36 -18.90
CA GLN A 408 -12.25 -27.45 -19.05
C GLN A 408 -11.83 -28.66 -18.19
N ASN A 409 -12.82 -29.22 -17.50
CA ASN A 409 -12.75 -30.20 -16.40
C ASN A 409 -12.11 -31.58 -16.70
N SER A 410 -11.28 -31.77 -17.73
CA SER A 410 -10.74 -33.12 -17.98
C SER A 410 -9.42 -33.22 -18.76
N GLN A 411 -8.72 -32.12 -19.08
CA GLN A 411 -7.40 -32.23 -19.70
C GLN A 411 -6.39 -31.32 -18.99
N SER A 412 -5.21 -31.89 -18.73
CA SER A 412 -4.09 -31.43 -17.91
C SER A 412 -3.39 -30.14 -18.37
N PHE A 413 -4.07 -29.26 -19.09
CA PHE A 413 -3.49 -28.04 -19.67
C PHE A 413 -4.40 -26.84 -19.40
N CYS A 414 -4.28 -26.23 -18.21
CA CYS A 414 -4.87 -24.91 -17.96
C CYS A 414 -3.94 -23.81 -18.51
N THR A 415 -4.36 -23.25 -19.65
CA THR A 415 -4.44 -21.82 -20.00
C THR A 415 -3.45 -20.81 -19.41
N LYS A 416 -2.94 -19.97 -20.33
CA LYS A 416 -2.20 -18.73 -20.08
C LYS A 416 -2.92 -17.91 -19.00
N ARG A 417 -2.21 -17.20 -18.11
CA ARG A 417 -2.78 -16.30 -17.10
C ARG A 417 -2.21 -14.91 -17.33
N PRO A 418 -2.96 -13.97 -17.90
CA PRO A 418 -2.40 -12.76 -18.48
C PRO A 418 -1.86 -11.79 -17.43
N HIS A 419 -2.19 -11.94 -16.14
CA HIS A 419 -1.51 -11.22 -15.05
C HIS A 419 -0.20 -11.88 -14.56
N VAL A 420 0.08 -13.15 -14.90
CA VAL A 420 1.17 -13.96 -14.30
C VAL A 420 2.08 -14.61 -15.34
N CYS A 421 1.54 -15.30 -16.36
CA CYS A 421 2.28 -16.19 -17.26
C CYS A 421 1.59 -16.41 -18.62
N SER A 422 2.35 -16.79 -19.65
CA SER A 422 1.80 -17.15 -20.97
C SER A 422 1.75 -18.63 -21.32
N TYR A 423 2.22 -19.55 -20.49
CA TYR A 423 2.32 -20.96 -20.87
C TYR A 423 2.25 -21.90 -19.65
N GLU A 424 1.84 -23.15 -19.91
CA GLU A 424 1.30 -24.23 -19.04
C GLU A 424 1.51 -24.12 -17.50
N PRO A 425 0.59 -24.68 -16.68
CA PRO A 425 0.67 -24.61 -15.21
C PRO A 425 1.99 -25.12 -14.63
N ASN A 426 2.66 -26.02 -15.36
CA ASN A 426 3.91 -26.64 -14.97
C ASN A 426 5.13 -26.08 -15.72
N THR A 427 4.94 -25.18 -16.71
CA THR A 427 6.01 -24.61 -17.55
C THR A 427 5.97 -23.09 -17.67
N CYS A 428 5.37 -22.37 -16.70
CA CYS A 428 5.61 -20.93 -16.55
C CYS A 428 7.08 -20.66 -16.18
N LYS A 429 7.96 -20.77 -17.18
CA LYS A 429 9.40 -20.59 -17.08
C LYS A 429 9.76 -19.12 -16.86
N ARG A 430 8.86 -18.20 -17.24
CA ARG A 430 9.04 -16.74 -17.08
C ARG A 430 7.75 -16.12 -16.57
N ARG A 431 7.78 -15.62 -15.33
CA ARG A 431 6.67 -14.87 -14.73
C ARG A 431 6.78 -13.40 -15.10
N SER A 432 5.64 -12.73 -15.24
CA SER A 432 5.60 -11.27 -15.43
C SER A 432 6.08 -10.54 -14.16
N THR A 433 6.69 -9.37 -14.31
CA THR A 433 7.02 -8.46 -13.19
C THR A 433 5.85 -7.58 -12.76
N ILE A 434 4.63 -7.85 -13.23
CA ILE A 434 3.42 -7.07 -12.91
C ILE A 434 2.81 -7.54 -11.58
N THR A 435 2.59 -8.85 -11.45
CA THR A 435 1.99 -9.44 -10.24
C THR A 435 2.79 -10.66 -9.78
N GLU A 436 2.77 -10.93 -8.47
CA GLU A 436 3.43 -12.10 -7.89
C GLU A 436 2.69 -13.39 -8.26
N ASP A 437 1.38 -13.41 -8.01
CA ASP A 437 0.49 -14.56 -8.09
C ASP A 437 -0.79 -14.28 -8.91
N GLY A 438 -0.88 -13.09 -9.51
CA GLY A 438 -2.05 -12.66 -10.27
C GLY A 438 -3.01 -11.79 -9.50
N MET A 439 -2.74 -11.55 -8.23
CA MET A 439 -3.55 -10.74 -7.32
C MET A 439 -2.70 -9.69 -6.61
N HIS A 440 -1.52 -10.08 -6.12
CA HIS A 440 -0.60 -9.18 -5.44
C HIS A 440 0.29 -8.44 -6.44
N PHE A 441 0.36 -7.12 -6.35
CA PHE A 441 1.18 -6.27 -7.20
C PHE A 441 2.66 -6.43 -6.88
N CYS A 442 3.53 -6.38 -7.89
CA CYS A 442 4.97 -6.30 -7.65
C CYS A 442 5.38 -4.92 -7.11
N LYS A 443 6.55 -4.84 -6.45
CA LYS A 443 7.11 -3.60 -5.89
C LYS A 443 7.16 -2.44 -6.88
N ASN A 444 7.38 -2.75 -8.15
CA ASN A 444 7.47 -1.78 -9.24
C ASN A 444 6.19 -0.93 -9.39
N ALA A 445 5.02 -1.45 -9.00
CA ALA A 445 3.77 -0.70 -9.01
C ALA A 445 3.59 0.22 -7.77
N ALA A 446 4.40 0.04 -6.72
CA ALA A 446 4.25 0.76 -5.46
C ALA A 446 4.36 2.28 -5.63
N GLY A 447 5.29 2.76 -6.49
CA GLY A 447 5.43 4.19 -6.78
C GLY A 447 4.10 4.82 -7.23
N ARG A 448 3.43 4.19 -8.20
CA ARG A 448 2.13 4.62 -8.74
C ARG A 448 1.01 4.55 -7.72
N ILE A 449 0.86 3.41 -7.05
CA ILE A 449 -0.19 3.17 -6.05
C ILE A 449 -0.07 4.20 -4.92
N ASN A 450 1.14 4.41 -4.39
CA ASN A 450 1.40 5.38 -3.34
C ASN A 450 1.17 6.83 -3.79
N ALA A 451 1.58 7.18 -5.02
CA ALA A 451 1.35 8.53 -5.56
C ALA A 451 -0.14 8.83 -5.75
N ALA A 452 -0.89 7.88 -6.32
CA ALA A 452 -2.33 7.99 -6.49
C ALA A 452 -3.03 8.21 -5.15
N GLN A 453 -2.73 7.36 -4.16
CA GLN A 453 -3.32 7.46 -2.83
C GLN A 453 -2.99 8.80 -2.15
N ALA A 454 -1.71 9.21 -2.18
CA ALA A 454 -1.27 10.48 -1.64
C ALA A 454 -1.97 11.68 -2.31
N CYS A 455 -2.06 11.66 -3.64
CA CYS A 455 -2.74 12.68 -4.45
C CYS A 455 -4.22 12.79 -4.08
N LEU A 456 -4.93 11.67 -3.97
CA LEU A 456 -6.35 11.61 -3.60
C LEU A 456 -6.62 12.14 -2.20
N ILE A 457 -5.80 11.76 -1.22
CA ILE A 457 -5.91 12.30 0.15
C ILE A 457 -5.67 13.80 0.13
N ARG A 458 -4.69 14.28 -0.65
CA ARG A 458 -4.39 15.71 -0.76
C ARG A 458 -5.53 16.50 -1.40
N CYS A 459 -6.16 15.97 -2.45
CA CYS A 459 -7.36 16.57 -3.05
C CYS A 459 -8.44 16.85 -2.00
N ARG A 460 -8.58 15.93 -1.02
CA ARG A 460 -9.54 16.10 0.06
C ARG A 460 -9.12 17.16 1.07
N ILE A 461 -7.86 17.19 1.50
CA ILE A 461 -7.35 18.22 2.42
C ILE A 461 -7.55 19.62 1.80
N ASP A 462 -7.18 19.80 0.53
CA ASP A 462 -7.25 21.11 -0.14
C ASP A 462 -8.70 21.57 -0.43
N SER A 463 -9.66 20.66 -0.49
CA SER A 463 -11.08 20.97 -0.75
C SER A 463 -11.89 21.30 0.50
N THR A 464 -11.31 21.17 1.70
CA THR A 464 -11.94 21.59 2.97
C THR A 464 -12.21 23.10 3.04
N ILE A 465 -11.52 23.91 2.22
CA ILE A 465 -11.71 25.36 2.14
C ILE A 465 -12.77 25.67 1.08
N GLY A 466 -14.06 25.54 1.44
CA GLY A 466 -15.18 26.07 0.62
C GLY A 466 -15.75 25.14 -0.47
N ALA A 467 -15.82 23.84 -0.19
CA ALA A 467 -16.81 22.87 -0.70
C ALA A 467 -17.20 22.93 -2.20
N ASN A 468 -16.24 23.04 -3.12
CA ASN A 468 -16.55 22.77 -4.53
C ASN A 468 -16.38 21.27 -4.86
N LEU A 469 -17.47 20.51 -4.77
CA LEU A 469 -17.50 19.09 -5.13
C LEU A 469 -17.00 18.83 -6.57
N LYS A 470 -17.23 19.78 -7.49
CA LYS A 470 -16.68 19.70 -8.86
C LYS A 470 -15.15 19.71 -8.84
N ARG A 471 -14.53 20.58 -8.04
CA ARG A 471 -13.06 20.64 -7.89
C ARG A 471 -12.50 19.35 -7.29
N LEU A 472 -13.19 18.77 -6.30
CA LEU A 472 -12.80 17.48 -5.72
C LEU A 472 -12.82 16.37 -6.81
N ARG A 473 -13.90 16.29 -7.59
CA ARG A 473 -14.03 15.32 -8.70
C ARG A 473 -12.97 15.52 -9.79
N GLU A 474 -12.71 16.77 -10.18
CA GLU A 474 -11.65 17.08 -11.15
C GLU A 474 -10.27 16.69 -10.63
N CYS A 475 -10.01 16.90 -9.34
CA CYS A 475 -8.75 16.51 -8.70
C CYS A 475 -8.62 14.99 -8.61
N GLU A 476 -9.67 14.29 -8.17
CA GLU A 476 -9.75 12.82 -8.13
C GLU A 476 -9.49 12.21 -9.51
N TRP A 477 -10.19 12.71 -10.54
CA TRP A 477 -10.00 12.29 -11.92
C TRP A 477 -8.55 12.46 -12.34
N LYS A 478 -7.96 13.66 -12.16
CA LYS A 478 -6.56 13.93 -12.52
C LYS A 478 -5.58 12.99 -11.80
N CYS A 479 -5.74 12.78 -10.50
CA CYS A 479 -4.88 11.88 -9.73
C CYS A 479 -4.92 10.45 -10.30
N ASN A 480 -6.11 9.92 -10.55
CA ASN A 480 -6.26 8.57 -11.10
C ASN A 480 -5.71 8.48 -12.53
N ARG A 481 -6.02 9.45 -13.40
CA ARG A 481 -5.52 9.45 -14.78
C ARG A 481 -3.99 9.51 -14.86
N PHE A 482 -3.36 10.21 -13.93
CA PHE A 482 -1.92 10.38 -13.93
C PHE A 482 -1.18 9.21 -13.27
N PHE A 483 -1.65 8.75 -12.11
CA PHE A 483 -0.94 7.72 -11.32
C PHE A 483 -1.50 6.30 -11.51
N MET A 484 -2.79 6.14 -11.75
CA MET A 484 -3.47 4.85 -11.97
C MET A 484 -3.67 4.52 -13.47
N SER A 485 -2.72 4.95 -14.29
CA SER A 485 -2.56 4.54 -15.68
C SER A 485 -1.12 4.10 -15.94
N LEU A 486 -0.82 3.64 -17.15
CA LEU A 486 0.51 3.39 -17.67
C LEU A 486 1.03 4.57 -18.51
N LYS A 487 0.38 5.74 -18.46
CA LYS A 487 0.93 6.97 -19.04
C LYS A 487 2.26 7.27 -18.34
N PRO A 488 3.39 7.37 -19.07
CA PRO A 488 4.67 7.71 -18.47
C PRO A 488 4.60 9.06 -17.74
N ILE A 489 5.22 9.14 -16.56
CA ILE A 489 5.49 10.41 -15.90
C ILE A 489 6.58 11.12 -16.71
N ASP A 490 6.26 12.32 -17.19
CA ASP A 490 7.22 13.17 -17.86
C ASP A 490 8.16 13.82 -16.83
N TRP A 491 9.40 13.33 -16.76
CA TRP A 491 10.40 13.82 -15.81
C TRP A 491 10.95 15.20 -16.16
N GLU A 492 10.91 15.57 -17.44
CA GLU A 492 11.54 16.78 -17.98
C GLU A 492 10.50 17.87 -18.29
N GLY A 493 9.23 17.49 -18.40
CA GLY A 493 8.14 18.37 -18.77
C GLY A 493 7.45 19.12 -17.64
N LYS A 494 6.66 20.10 -18.06
CA LYS A 494 5.86 20.99 -17.19
C LYS A 494 4.74 20.27 -16.44
N GLU A 495 4.27 19.10 -16.89
CA GLU A 495 3.14 18.38 -16.25
C GLU A 495 3.48 17.88 -14.84
N ALA A 496 4.71 17.44 -14.61
CA ALA A 496 5.19 17.06 -13.30
C ALA A 496 5.29 18.25 -12.32
N VAL A 497 5.49 19.45 -12.87
CA VAL A 497 5.44 20.73 -12.15
C VAL A 497 4.00 21.18 -11.90
N ASP A 498 3.01 20.71 -12.67
CA ASP A 498 1.61 21.15 -12.58
C ASP A 498 0.82 20.41 -11.47
N PHE A 499 1.28 19.22 -11.05
CA PHE A 499 0.80 18.56 -9.83
C PHE A 499 1.35 19.19 -8.56
N SER A 500 2.53 19.83 -8.61
CA SER A 500 2.90 20.84 -7.64
C SER A 500 1.91 21.99 -7.87
N MET A 501 0.77 21.96 -7.17
CA MET A 501 -0.30 22.94 -7.40
C MET A 501 0.31 24.33 -7.36
N LYS A 502 0.48 24.97 -8.52
CA LYS A 502 0.81 26.39 -8.62
C LYS A 502 -0.38 27.15 -8.06
N TRP A 503 -0.38 27.34 -6.75
CA TRP A 503 -1.13 28.41 -6.14
C TRP A 503 -0.40 29.69 -6.49
N ASN A 504 -1.09 30.58 -7.22
CA ASN A 504 -0.69 31.96 -7.35
C ASN A 504 -0.59 32.55 -5.94
N ILE A 505 0.65 32.71 -5.45
CA ILE A 505 0.96 33.43 -4.20
C ILE A 505 0.38 34.86 -4.23
N THR A 506 0.10 35.40 -5.41
CA THR A 506 -0.44 36.75 -5.62
C THR A 506 -1.87 36.96 -5.13
N ASP A 507 -2.68 35.91 -4.91
CA ASP A 507 -4.09 36.09 -4.51
C ASP A 507 -4.32 36.10 -2.98
N ARG A 508 -3.27 35.94 -2.15
CA ARG A 508 -3.42 35.90 -0.67
C ARG A 508 -2.49 36.79 0.14
N LEU A 509 -1.59 37.53 -0.49
CA LEU A 509 -0.88 38.62 0.15
C LEU A 509 -1.32 39.88 -0.56
N GLY A 510 -2.12 40.74 0.09
CA GLY A 510 -2.41 42.10 -0.36
C GLY A 510 -1.16 43.00 -0.36
N VAL A 511 -0.04 42.51 -0.88
CA VAL A 511 1.24 43.18 -0.96
C VAL A 511 1.50 43.44 -2.43
N LYS A 512 1.39 44.72 -2.81
CA LYS A 512 1.76 45.21 -4.13
C LYS A 512 3.21 44.82 -4.44
N ASN A 513 3.39 44.13 -5.56
CA ASN A 513 4.68 43.73 -6.10
C ASN A 513 5.41 44.96 -6.66
N GLU A 514 6.11 45.70 -5.81
CA GLU A 514 7.04 46.75 -6.22
C GLU A 514 8.32 46.66 -5.38
N THR A 515 9.14 45.59 -5.50
CA THR A 515 10.59 45.66 -5.11
C THR A 515 11.46 44.42 -5.36
N LEU A 516 11.01 43.36 -6.04
CA LEU A 516 11.80 42.11 -6.15
C LEU A 516 12.57 41.90 -7.47
N GLU A 517 12.73 42.93 -8.30
CA GLU A 517 13.51 42.85 -9.55
C GLU A 517 14.95 43.39 -9.47
N MET A 518 15.37 44.04 -8.38
CA MET A 518 16.69 44.69 -8.31
C MET A 518 17.81 43.93 -7.59
N ASN A 519 17.53 42.85 -6.85
CA ASN A 519 18.56 42.21 -6.00
C ASN A 519 19.13 40.88 -6.52
N SER A 520 18.63 40.34 -7.63
CA SER A 520 19.20 39.11 -8.23
C SER A 520 20.40 39.37 -9.15
N LYS A 521 20.56 40.59 -9.68
CA LYS A 521 21.70 40.95 -10.56
C LYS A 521 22.98 41.36 -9.83
N LYS A 522 22.92 41.70 -8.53
CA LYS A 522 24.09 42.20 -7.77
C LYS A 522 24.86 41.11 -7.01
N ALA A 523 24.28 39.92 -6.84
CA ALA A 523 24.93 38.80 -6.15
C ALA A 523 25.80 37.93 -7.10
N ILE A 524 25.61 38.02 -8.42
CA ILE A 524 26.32 37.17 -9.39
C ILE A 524 27.63 37.84 -9.89
N THR A 525 27.83 39.14 -9.67
CA THR A 525 29.03 39.86 -10.13
C THR A 525 30.20 39.85 -9.13
N ASN A 526 30.00 39.42 -7.87
CA ASN A 526 31.05 39.42 -6.83
C ASN A 526 31.59 38.02 -6.48
N ALA A 527 31.34 37.00 -7.31
CA ALA A 527 31.88 35.66 -7.14
C ALA A 527 32.79 35.20 -8.30
N VAL A 528 33.20 36.11 -9.20
CA VAL A 528 34.10 35.82 -10.34
C VAL A 528 35.20 36.89 -10.50
N LEU A 529 35.72 37.44 -9.39
CA LEU A 529 36.97 38.20 -9.39
C LEU A 529 37.85 37.77 -8.22
#